data_AF-A0A0U2N002-F1
#
_entry.id   AF-A0A0U2N002-F1
#
_cell.length_a   1.000
_cell.length_b   1.000
_cell.length_c   1.000
_cell.angle_alpha   90.00
_cell.angle_beta   90.00
_cell.angle_gamma   90.00
#
_symmetry.space_group_name_H-M   'P 1'
#
loop_
_entity.id
_entity.type
_entity.pdbx_description
1 polymer ?
#
loop_
_entity_poly.entity_id
_entity_poly.type
_entity_poly.pdbx_seq_one_letter_code
_entity_poly.pdbx_strand_id
1 'polypeptide(L)'
;MIFFMLGFLIAIYNYFYYHENKPKRLGLSLLAAICASGFILVLYPALQVPFGYLILLFLLGFFLEFKGKLRLDKFDGLFIGLAILITGILVGGSVIFSWDSIYAVMHTIYPGNRISTGGSFDKKDIFLFLTNWKMSFTDVSYSNNSELSSFYQFFFVILPLAPVLFYKKIKANFYGFLLFTYSCIQLLWILVKFPLSVAKVTLWSYVPEERALLSFSFTAVLLSIWFIAYIWEHKRMNKFAIAGIIALNSSIYFYALYRGNLRLYLSKVEIVAILVISILVMASLLFKWKGLFSILFVSIILFTGLTVNPIVKGVAPIYEKKIGQAITEINERNPDQLWVGERMMYSYLPMFGVHTFNGVSFTPDLTMWKVLDPERKQEKIYNRYAHIHAEITDDKPELELLNPDAFVVRLDSEDIKKIGINYLVTYKEIDDLKTDTVRFDKLYGPDKDGAYIYKAVY
;
A
#
# COMPACT_ATOMS: atom_id res chain seq x y z
N MET A 1 -4.67 3.32 7.30
CA MET A 1 -5.24 4.56 6.72
C MET A 1 -6.72 4.46 6.34
N ILE A 2 -7.18 3.46 5.57
CA ILE A 2 -8.63 3.24 5.28
C ILE A 2 -9.45 3.21 6.57
N PHE A 3 -8.95 2.51 7.60
CA PHE A 3 -9.55 2.48 8.94
C PHE A 3 -9.80 3.89 9.51
N PHE A 4 -8.79 4.75 9.50
CA PHE A 4 -8.90 6.14 9.99
C PHE A 4 -9.88 6.96 9.14
N MET A 5 -9.85 6.81 7.81
CA MET A 5 -10.78 7.49 6.91
C MET A 5 -12.23 7.10 7.20
N LEU A 6 -12.53 5.80 7.29
CA LEU A 6 -13.87 5.29 7.59
C LEU A 6 -14.31 5.67 9.00
N GLY A 7 -13.43 5.54 9.99
CA GLY A 7 -13.70 5.95 11.37
C GLY A 7 -14.05 7.44 11.46
N PHE A 8 -13.32 8.30 10.74
CA PHE A 8 -13.62 9.72 10.65
C PHE A 8 -14.99 9.98 10.00
N LEU A 9 -15.29 9.37 8.85
CA LEU A 9 -16.56 9.55 8.16
C LEU A 9 -17.76 9.06 8.98
N ILE A 10 -17.63 7.89 9.63
CA ILE A 10 -18.66 7.34 10.52
C ILE A 10 -18.87 8.27 11.71
N ALA A 11 -17.79 8.78 12.30
CA ALA A 11 -17.86 9.69 13.43
C ALA A 11 -18.62 10.98 13.07
N ILE A 12 -18.26 11.61 11.94
CA ILE A 12 -18.92 12.84 11.48
C ILE A 12 -20.38 12.61 11.08
N TYR A 13 -20.70 11.52 10.37
CA TYR A 13 -22.09 11.21 10.02
C TYR A 13 -22.95 11.04 11.27
N ASN A 14 -22.48 10.24 12.23
CA ASN A 14 -23.21 9.97 13.46
C ASN A 14 -23.26 11.21 14.38
N TYR A 15 -22.27 12.10 14.30
CA TYR A 15 -22.26 13.36 15.05
C TYR A 15 -23.49 14.19 14.68
N PHE A 16 -23.77 14.32 13.38
CA PHE A 16 -24.97 15.00 12.89
C PHE A 16 -26.25 14.18 13.11
N TYR A 17 -26.20 12.85 12.94
CA TYR A 17 -27.39 12.01 13.14
C TYR A 17 -27.92 12.05 14.58
N TYR A 18 -27.04 12.02 15.58
CA TYR A 18 -27.39 12.09 17.00
C TYR A 18 -27.30 13.52 17.55
N HIS A 19 -27.69 14.52 16.76
CA HIS A 19 -27.49 15.95 17.07
C HIS A 19 -28.00 16.36 18.47
N GLU A 20 -29.13 15.80 18.89
CA GLU A 20 -29.77 16.10 20.17
C GLU A 20 -29.05 15.50 21.38
N ASN A 21 -28.17 14.50 21.17
CA ASN A 21 -27.49 13.79 22.25
C ASN A 21 -26.06 14.29 22.44
N LYS A 22 -25.87 15.23 23.37
CA LYS A 22 -24.58 15.90 23.63
C LYS A 22 -23.45 14.93 24.04
N PRO A 23 -23.65 13.96 24.95
CA PRO A 23 -22.60 12.98 25.26
C PRO A 23 -22.15 12.19 24.03
N LYS A 24 -23.09 11.77 23.17
CA LYS A 24 -22.75 11.09 21.91
C LYS A 24 -21.96 12.00 20.97
N ARG A 25 -22.39 13.25 20.78
CA ARG A 25 -21.67 14.23 19.96
C ARG A 25 -20.25 14.47 20.45
N LEU A 26 -20.05 14.63 21.75
CA LEU A 26 -18.72 14.76 22.33
C LEU A 26 -17.86 13.52 22.01
N GLY A 27 -18.36 12.31 22.30
CA GLY A 27 -17.64 11.07 21.98
C GLY A 27 -17.30 10.93 20.50
N LEU A 28 -18.22 11.31 19.60
CA LEU A 28 -18.02 11.26 18.16
C LEU A 28 -17.05 12.32 17.66
N SER A 29 -17.03 13.53 18.25
CA SER A 29 -16.03 14.56 17.95
C SER A 29 -14.61 14.13 18.35
N LEU A 30 -14.46 13.45 19.51
CA LEU A 30 -13.18 12.90 19.96
C LEU A 30 -12.72 11.76 19.06
N LEU A 31 -13.63 10.85 18.67
CA LEU A 31 -13.33 9.80 17.70
C LEU A 31 -12.89 10.40 16.35
N ALA A 32 -13.59 11.44 15.87
CA ALA A 32 -13.21 12.14 14.66
C ALA A 32 -11.80 12.77 14.77
N ALA A 33 -11.45 13.37 15.92
CA ALA A 33 -10.12 13.92 16.15
C ALA A 33 -9.02 12.85 16.12
N ILE A 34 -9.24 11.71 16.78
CA ILE A 34 -8.30 10.57 16.78
C ILE A 34 -8.11 10.03 15.37
N CYS A 35 -9.22 9.81 14.64
CA CYS A 35 -9.18 9.30 13.28
C CYS A 35 -8.54 10.30 12.30
N ALA A 36 -8.84 11.60 12.42
CA ALA A 36 -8.21 12.63 11.60
C ALA A 36 -6.69 12.70 11.85
N SER A 37 -6.28 12.69 13.13
CA SER A 37 -4.87 12.66 13.51
C SER A 37 -4.16 11.43 12.95
N GLY A 38 -4.75 10.24 13.13
CA GLY A 38 -4.20 9.00 12.59
C GLY A 38 -4.15 8.99 11.06
N PHE A 39 -5.13 9.58 10.37
CA PHE A 39 -5.10 9.69 8.91
C PHE A 39 -3.94 10.58 8.43
N ILE A 40 -3.70 11.71 9.08
CA ILE A 40 -2.64 12.67 8.73
C ILE A 40 -1.25 12.09 9.05
N LEU A 41 -1.09 11.51 10.23
CA LEU A 41 0.21 11.03 10.75
C LEU A 41 0.72 9.74 10.10
N VAL A 42 -0.06 9.07 9.25
CA VAL A 42 0.44 7.98 8.39
C VAL A 42 1.46 8.48 7.36
N LEU A 43 1.46 9.78 7.02
CA LEU A 43 2.42 10.42 6.11
C LEU A 43 2.62 9.66 4.78
N TYR A 44 1.51 9.26 4.15
CA TYR A 44 1.53 8.53 2.87
C TYR A 44 0.70 9.22 1.78
N PRO A 45 1.19 10.33 1.20
CA PRO A 45 0.47 11.16 0.23
C PRO A 45 -0.16 10.38 -0.94
N ALA A 46 0.52 9.32 -1.39
CA ALA A 46 0.09 8.49 -2.51
C ALA A 46 -1.30 7.87 -2.33
N LEU A 47 -1.75 7.64 -1.09
CA LEU A 47 -3.12 7.21 -0.82
C LEU A 47 -3.90 8.24 0.02
N GLN A 48 -3.23 9.12 0.77
CA GLN A 48 -3.89 10.21 1.50
C GLN A 48 -4.57 11.19 0.55
N VAL A 49 -3.98 11.53 -0.60
CA VAL A 49 -4.60 12.44 -1.57
C VAL A 49 -5.90 11.83 -2.12
N PRO A 50 -5.92 10.59 -2.68
CA PRO A 50 -7.17 9.99 -3.15
C PRO A 50 -8.23 9.82 -2.05
N PHE A 51 -7.85 9.40 -0.84
CA PHE A 51 -8.83 9.26 0.23
C PHE A 51 -9.24 10.60 0.84
N GLY A 52 -8.41 11.64 0.78
CA GLY A 52 -8.76 13.00 1.15
C GLY A 52 -9.88 13.54 0.27
N TYR A 53 -9.79 13.35 -1.06
CA TYR A 53 -10.90 13.66 -1.97
C TYR A 53 -12.16 12.85 -1.64
N LEU A 54 -12.01 11.56 -1.33
CA LEU A 54 -13.15 10.74 -0.93
C LEU A 54 -13.81 11.26 0.37
N ILE A 55 -13.02 11.65 1.37
CA ILE A 55 -13.51 12.29 2.59
C ILE A 55 -14.29 13.56 2.25
N LEU A 56 -13.71 14.46 1.45
CA LEU A 56 -14.36 15.72 1.04
C LEU A 56 -15.70 15.48 0.34
N LEU A 57 -15.78 14.48 -0.53
CA LEU A 57 -17.03 14.12 -1.22
C LEU A 57 -18.12 13.64 -0.25
N PHE A 58 -17.76 12.81 0.73
CA PHE A 58 -18.70 12.37 1.76
C PHE A 58 -19.11 13.52 2.69
N LEU A 59 -18.17 14.38 3.10
CA LEU A 59 -18.49 15.57 3.91
C LEU A 59 -19.45 16.50 3.18
N LEU A 60 -19.26 16.70 1.87
CA LEU A 60 -20.21 17.45 1.03
C LEU A 60 -21.59 16.78 1.03
N GLY A 61 -21.64 15.44 0.91
CA GLY A 61 -22.90 14.70 0.98
C GLY A 61 -23.61 14.83 2.33
N PHE A 62 -22.87 14.69 3.43
CA PHE A 62 -23.40 14.88 4.78
C PHE A 62 -23.93 16.31 4.96
N PHE A 63 -23.17 17.32 4.53
CA PHE A 63 -23.62 18.70 4.58
C PHE A 63 -24.92 18.91 3.80
N LEU A 64 -25.02 18.41 2.56
CA LEU A 64 -26.22 18.54 1.76
C LEU A 64 -27.43 17.81 2.37
N GLU A 65 -27.19 16.69 3.04
CA GLU A 65 -28.22 15.90 3.71
C GLU A 65 -28.75 16.56 4.99
N PHE A 66 -27.87 17.21 5.76
CA PHE A 66 -28.20 17.75 7.08
C PHE A 66 -28.43 19.27 7.13
N LYS A 67 -27.97 20.05 6.14
CA LYS A 67 -28.06 21.53 6.14
C LYS A 67 -29.46 22.11 6.34
N GLY A 68 -30.51 21.38 5.93
CA GLY A 68 -31.91 21.79 6.09
C GLY A 68 -32.62 21.13 7.27
N LYS A 69 -31.96 20.17 7.95
CA LYS A 69 -32.53 19.38 9.03
C LYS A 69 -32.03 19.82 10.40
N LEU A 70 -30.82 20.37 10.46
CA LEU A 70 -30.13 20.70 11.71
C LEU A 70 -29.81 22.20 11.78
N ARG A 71 -29.85 22.73 13.01
CA ARG A 71 -29.28 24.04 13.33
C ARG A 71 -28.13 23.82 14.30
N LEU A 72 -26.96 24.36 13.95
CA LEU A 72 -25.79 24.28 14.81
C LEU A 72 -26.03 25.09 16.09
N ASP A 73 -25.61 24.53 17.22
CA ASP A 73 -25.69 25.13 18.54
C ASP A 73 -24.31 25.54 19.07
N LYS A 74 -24.26 26.15 20.25
CA LYS A 74 -22.99 26.53 20.90
C LYS A 74 -22.07 25.35 21.23
N PHE A 75 -22.65 24.15 21.41
CA PHE A 75 -21.86 22.95 21.69
C PHE A 75 -21.17 22.44 20.42
N ASP A 76 -21.68 22.74 19.22
CA ASP A 76 -20.96 22.46 17.97
C ASP A 76 -19.65 23.23 17.90
N GLY A 77 -19.70 24.53 18.22
CA GLY A 77 -18.49 25.35 18.32
C GLY A 77 -17.48 24.77 19.32
N LEU A 78 -17.95 24.33 20.49
CA LEU A 78 -17.10 23.73 21.52
C LEU A 78 -16.52 22.38 21.09
N PHE A 79 -17.33 21.45 20.61
CA PHE A 79 -16.92 20.07 20.30
C PHE A 79 -16.05 20.03 19.04
N ILE A 80 -16.42 20.76 18.00
CA ILE A 80 -15.61 20.87 16.78
C ILE A 80 -14.31 21.62 17.10
N GLY A 81 -14.39 22.72 17.86
CA GLY A 81 -13.20 23.46 18.30
C GLY A 81 -12.23 22.59 19.10
N LEU A 82 -12.73 21.78 20.04
CA LEU A 82 -11.93 20.83 20.80
C LEU A 82 -11.31 19.75 19.90
N ALA A 83 -12.08 19.19 18.96
CA ALA A 83 -11.57 18.18 18.03
C ALA A 83 -10.44 18.73 17.13
N ILE A 84 -10.59 19.97 16.64
CA ILE A 84 -9.55 20.67 15.87
C ILE A 84 -8.33 20.93 16.75
N LEU A 85 -8.51 21.40 17.99
CA LEU A 85 -7.41 21.65 18.92
C LEU A 85 -6.62 20.37 19.22
N ILE A 86 -7.30 19.27 19.54
CA ILE A 86 -6.65 17.97 19.79
C ILE A 86 -5.88 17.51 18.56
N THR A 87 -6.51 17.57 17.39
CA THR A 87 -5.84 17.20 16.12
C THR A 87 -4.62 18.08 15.87
N GLY A 88 -4.74 19.39 16.09
CA GLY A 88 -3.65 20.36 15.93
C GLY A 88 -2.49 20.11 16.91
N ILE A 89 -2.78 19.76 18.16
CA ILE A 89 -1.75 19.43 19.16
C ILE A 89 -1.03 18.13 18.77
N LEU A 90 -1.76 17.08 18.42
CA LEU A 90 -1.17 15.79 18.06
C LEU A 90 -0.35 15.90 16.77
N VAL A 91 -0.93 16.46 15.72
CA VAL A 91 -0.26 16.62 14.42
C VAL A 91 0.89 17.63 14.53
N GLY A 92 0.64 18.80 15.12
CA GLY A 92 1.65 19.85 15.27
C GLY A 92 2.81 19.39 16.13
N GLY A 93 2.54 18.71 17.25
CA GLY A 93 3.56 18.10 18.09
C GLY A 93 4.42 17.12 17.32
N SER A 94 3.81 16.14 16.62
CA SER A 94 4.56 15.18 15.81
C SER A 94 5.38 15.83 14.69
N VAL A 95 4.86 16.87 14.03
CA VAL A 95 5.60 17.59 12.97
C VAL A 95 6.79 18.34 13.56
N ILE A 96 6.63 19.01 14.70
CA ILE A 96 7.73 19.75 15.36
C ILE A 96 8.84 18.80 15.80
N PHE A 97 8.50 17.69 16.46
CA PHE A 97 9.49 16.72 16.95
C PHE A 97 10.20 15.95 15.84
N SER A 98 9.56 15.79 14.68
CA SER A 98 10.11 15.06 13.53
C SER A 98 10.55 15.96 12.38
N TRP A 99 10.65 17.27 12.60
CA TRP A 99 10.85 18.24 11.51
C TRP A 99 12.10 17.95 10.69
N ASP A 100 13.24 17.69 11.34
CA ASP A 100 14.50 17.44 10.64
C ASP A 100 14.42 16.20 9.74
N SER A 101 13.78 15.12 10.21
CA SER A 101 13.56 13.92 9.43
C SER A 101 12.59 14.17 8.27
N ILE A 102 11.47 14.86 8.51
CA ILE A 102 10.50 15.22 7.46
C ILE A 102 11.20 16.08 6.39
N TYR A 103 11.96 17.08 6.82
CA TYR A 103 12.72 17.97 5.95
C TYR A 103 13.72 17.19 5.10
N ALA A 104 14.51 16.30 5.72
CA ALA A 104 15.45 15.45 5.02
C ALA A 104 14.76 14.58 3.96
N VAL A 105 13.67 13.89 4.32
CA VAL A 105 12.88 13.07 3.38
C VAL A 105 12.32 13.90 2.24
N MET A 106 11.77 15.09 2.51
CA MET A 106 11.22 15.97 1.47
C MET A 106 12.26 16.44 0.45
N HIS A 107 13.54 16.52 0.84
CA HIS A 107 14.65 16.94 -0.03
C HIS A 107 15.38 15.78 -0.70
N THR A 108 14.96 14.53 -0.47
CA THR A 108 15.49 13.38 -1.21
C THR A 108 15.02 13.35 -2.66
N ILE A 109 15.73 12.60 -3.50
CA ILE A 109 15.28 12.31 -4.87
C ILE A 109 14.01 11.46 -4.84
N TYR A 110 13.93 10.51 -3.91
CA TYR A 110 12.75 9.67 -3.69
C TYR A 110 12.52 9.41 -2.19
N PRO A 111 11.27 9.51 -1.68
CA PRO A 111 10.07 9.92 -2.42
C PRO A 111 9.90 11.45 -2.50
N GLY A 112 10.77 12.26 -1.88
CA GLY A 112 10.58 13.70 -1.68
C GLY A 112 10.27 14.47 -2.97
N ASN A 113 11.15 14.38 -3.97
CA ASN A 113 11.00 15.05 -5.26
C ASN A 113 10.30 14.20 -6.34
N ARG A 114 9.66 13.09 -5.97
CA ARG A 114 8.92 12.25 -6.93
C ARG A 114 7.68 12.96 -7.44
N ILE A 115 7.45 12.88 -8.75
CA ILE A 115 6.28 13.44 -9.43
C ILE A 115 5.65 12.38 -10.34
N SER A 116 4.33 12.18 -10.22
CA SER A 116 3.52 11.42 -11.20
C SER A 116 2.66 12.36 -12.04
N THR A 117 2.37 11.95 -13.28
CA THR A 117 1.42 12.62 -14.19
C THR A 117 0.26 11.70 -14.59
N GLY A 118 0.14 10.53 -13.99
CA GLY A 118 -0.85 9.53 -14.38
C GLY A 118 -0.52 8.83 -15.71
N GLY A 119 -1.33 7.83 -16.06
CA GLY A 119 -1.35 7.20 -17.37
C GLY A 119 -0.21 6.22 -17.69
N SER A 120 0.66 5.88 -16.75
CA SER A 120 1.73 4.88 -16.98
C SER A 120 1.30 3.42 -16.74
N PHE A 121 0.10 3.20 -16.20
CA PHE A 121 -0.37 1.87 -15.82
C PHE A 121 -0.79 0.99 -17.00
N ASP A 122 -0.43 -0.30 -17.00
CA ASP A 122 -0.87 -1.24 -18.04
C ASP A 122 -2.39 -1.49 -17.92
N LYS A 123 -3.12 -1.17 -18.99
CA LYS A 123 -4.57 -1.29 -19.07
C LYS A 123 -5.07 -2.72 -18.85
N LYS A 124 -4.23 -3.73 -19.10
CA LYS A 124 -4.56 -5.15 -18.90
C LYS A 124 -4.59 -5.52 -17.42
N ASP A 125 -3.87 -4.77 -16.60
CA ASP A 125 -3.71 -5.01 -15.17
C ASP A 125 -4.73 -4.20 -14.34
N ILE A 126 -5.82 -3.70 -14.94
CA ILE A 126 -6.90 -3.05 -14.18
C ILE A 126 -7.75 -4.10 -13.43
N PHE A 127 -7.74 -5.35 -13.90
CA PHE A 127 -8.59 -6.44 -13.41
C PHE A 127 -7.86 -7.40 -12.47
N LEU A 128 -6.87 -6.91 -11.71
CA LEU A 128 -6.05 -7.74 -10.81
C LEU A 128 -6.87 -8.44 -9.72
N PHE A 129 -8.04 -7.90 -9.36
CA PHE A 129 -8.96 -8.56 -8.43
C PHE A 129 -9.39 -9.97 -8.88
N LEU A 130 -9.28 -10.30 -10.18
CA LEU A 130 -9.59 -11.63 -10.71
C LEU A 130 -8.63 -12.73 -10.22
N THR A 131 -7.43 -12.39 -9.75
CA THR A 131 -6.43 -13.34 -9.24
C THR A 131 -6.32 -13.38 -7.72
N ASN A 132 -7.01 -12.49 -7.00
CA ASN A 132 -6.99 -12.40 -5.54
C ASN A 132 -7.15 -13.75 -4.83
N TRP A 133 -8.07 -14.60 -5.29
CA TRP A 133 -8.40 -15.89 -4.68
C TRP A 133 -7.19 -16.83 -4.54
N LYS A 134 -6.19 -16.69 -5.42
CA LYS A 134 -5.02 -17.57 -5.48
C LYS A 134 -3.83 -17.03 -4.70
N MET A 135 -3.74 -15.70 -4.52
CA MET A 135 -2.56 -15.04 -3.92
C MET A 135 -2.26 -15.48 -2.49
N SER A 136 -3.25 -15.96 -1.74
CA SER A 136 -3.06 -16.52 -0.39
C SER A 136 -2.40 -17.91 -0.40
N PHE A 137 -2.27 -18.54 -1.56
CA PHE A 137 -1.80 -19.92 -1.72
C PHE A 137 -0.56 -20.05 -2.60
N THR A 138 -0.25 -19.05 -3.41
CA THR A 138 0.88 -19.10 -4.34
C THR A 138 1.41 -17.69 -4.57
N ASP A 139 2.73 -17.55 -4.59
CA ASP A 139 3.36 -16.27 -4.91
C ASP A 139 3.33 -15.99 -6.42
N VAL A 140 3.13 -14.73 -6.76
CA VAL A 140 3.20 -14.27 -8.14
C VAL A 140 4.68 -14.09 -8.53
N SER A 141 5.06 -14.63 -9.68
CA SER A 141 6.46 -14.69 -10.11
C SER A 141 7.00 -13.42 -10.77
N TYR A 142 6.13 -12.51 -11.21
CA TYR A 142 6.52 -11.34 -12.02
C TYR A 142 6.30 -9.99 -11.33
N SER A 143 5.72 -9.98 -10.13
CA SER A 143 5.48 -8.77 -9.34
C SER A 143 5.23 -9.14 -7.88
N ASN A 144 5.14 -8.14 -7.01
CA ASN A 144 4.82 -8.34 -5.61
C ASN A 144 3.31 -8.61 -5.43
N ASN A 145 2.95 -9.65 -4.68
CA ASN A 145 1.55 -9.97 -4.36
C ASN A 145 0.78 -8.77 -3.79
N SER A 146 1.46 -7.95 -2.97
CA SER A 146 0.87 -6.76 -2.34
C SER A 146 0.54 -5.66 -3.34
N GLU A 147 1.31 -5.54 -4.43
CA GLU A 147 1.03 -4.60 -5.52
C GLU A 147 -0.11 -5.08 -6.41
N LEU A 148 -0.25 -6.41 -6.56
CA LEU A 148 -1.32 -6.99 -7.36
C LEU A 148 -2.65 -7.15 -6.60
N SER A 149 -2.59 -7.20 -5.27
CA SER A 149 -3.78 -7.35 -4.42
C SER A 149 -4.74 -6.17 -4.63
N SER A 150 -6.00 -6.48 -4.94
CA SER A 150 -7.02 -5.48 -5.20
C SER A 150 -8.33 -5.81 -4.50
N PHE A 151 -9.40 -5.05 -4.77
CA PHE A 151 -10.72 -5.30 -4.19
C PHE A 151 -11.71 -5.86 -5.23
N TYR A 152 -12.55 -6.81 -4.80
CA TYR A 152 -13.68 -7.27 -5.62
C TYR A 152 -14.73 -6.17 -5.75
N GLN A 153 -15.06 -5.77 -6.99
CA GLN A 153 -15.93 -4.63 -7.26
C GLN A 153 -16.69 -4.81 -8.59
N PHE A 154 -17.76 -4.03 -8.78
CA PHE A 154 -18.69 -4.08 -9.92
C PHE A 154 -18.71 -2.78 -10.77
N PHE A 155 -17.73 -1.89 -10.64
CA PHE A 155 -17.61 -0.65 -11.44
C PHE A 155 -17.80 -0.88 -12.93
N PHE A 156 -17.17 -1.89 -13.53
CA PHE A 156 -17.30 -2.17 -14.98
C PHE A 156 -18.67 -2.74 -15.38
N VAL A 157 -19.43 -3.29 -14.43
CA VAL A 157 -20.85 -3.62 -14.61
C VAL A 157 -21.71 -2.36 -14.51
N ILE A 158 -21.37 -1.44 -13.61
CA ILE A 158 -22.07 -0.17 -13.36
C ILE A 158 -21.84 0.85 -14.48
N LEU A 159 -20.65 0.87 -15.07
CA LEU A 159 -20.23 1.80 -16.11
C LEU A 159 -21.19 1.86 -17.31
N PRO A 160 -21.53 0.75 -18.00
CA PRO A 160 -22.51 0.78 -19.08
C PRO A 160 -23.94 1.09 -18.60
N LEU A 161 -24.22 0.97 -17.30
CA LEU A 161 -25.52 1.27 -16.70
C LEU A 161 -25.67 2.70 -16.20
N ALA A 162 -24.58 3.45 -16.10
CA ALA A 162 -24.59 4.81 -15.56
C ALA A 162 -25.68 5.72 -16.16
N PRO A 163 -25.95 5.71 -17.48
CA PRO A 163 -27.06 6.51 -18.04
C PRO A 163 -28.42 6.14 -17.42
N VAL A 164 -28.72 4.85 -17.26
CA VAL A 164 -30.00 4.37 -16.69
C VAL A 164 -30.10 4.66 -15.19
N LEU A 165 -28.96 4.61 -14.50
CA LEU A 165 -28.86 4.84 -13.05
C LEU A 165 -28.99 6.32 -12.69
N PHE A 166 -28.41 7.22 -13.48
CA PHE A 166 -28.25 8.61 -13.08
C PHE A 166 -29.03 9.62 -13.91
N TYR A 167 -29.42 9.31 -15.17
CA TYR A 167 -30.17 10.25 -15.99
C TYR A 167 -31.49 10.64 -15.32
N LYS A 168 -31.65 11.95 -15.03
CA LYS A 168 -32.77 12.54 -14.26
C LYS A 168 -32.97 11.96 -12.85
N LYS A 169 -32.02 11.19 -12.31
CA LYS A 169 -32.10 10.50 -11.01
C LYS A 169 -30.96 10.83 -10.05
N ILE A 170 -30.04 11.74 -10.42
CA ILE A 170 -28.88 12.12 -9.59
C ILE A 170 -29.29 12.47 -8.16
N LYS A 171 -30.37 13.24 -7.96
CA LYS A 171 -30.81 13.61 -6.60
C LYS A 171 -31.21 12.40 -5.74
N ALA A 172 -31.90 11.42 -6.32
CA ALA A 172 -32.30 10.20 -5.62
C ALA A 172 -31.11 9.26 -5.39
N ASN A 173 -30.14 9.27 -6.30
CA ASN A 173 -29.00 8.38 -6.32
C ASN A 173 -27.68 9.12 -6.01
N PHE A 174 -27.75 10.13 -5.14
CA PHE A 174 -26.68 11.11 -5.00
C PHE A 174 -25.34 10.51 -4.60
N TYR A 175 -25.31 9.65 -3.57
CA TYR A 175 -24.09 8.97 -3.14
C TYR A 175 -23.53 8.03 -4.21
N GLY A 176 -24.40 7.29 -4.91
CA GLY A 176 -23.99 6.46 -6.04
C GLY A 176 -23.37 7.29 -7.18
N PHE A 177 -23.94 8.46 -7.47
CA PHE A 177 -23.43 9.37 -8.49
C PHE A 177 -22.07 9.98 -8.10
N LEU A 178 -21.90 10.40 -6.84
CA LEU A 178 -20.62 10.91 -6.34
C LEU A 178 -19.51 9.86 -6.44
N LEU A 179 -19.78 8.65 -5.93
CA LEU A 179 -18.82 7.54 -5.97
C LEU A 179 -18.49 7.14 -7.41
N PHE A 180 -19.48 7.05 -8.29
CA PHE A 180 -19.27 6.75 -9.70
C PHE A 180 -18.41 7.80 -10.40
N THR A 181 -18.74 9.08 -10.23
CA THR A 181 -17.98 10.19 -10.83
C THR A 181 -16.54 10.20 -10.33
N TYR A 182 -16.34 9.95 -9.03
CA TYR A 182 -15.00 9.89 -8.48
C TYR A 182 -14.21 8.68 -8.97
N SER A 183 -14.81 7.49 -9.02
CA SER A 183 -14.19 6.31 -9.64
C SER A 183 -13.80 6.56 -11.10
N CYS A 184 -14.60 7.30 -11.87
CA CYS A 184 -14.22 7.73 -13.22
C CYS A 184 -12.98 8.65 -13.23
N ILE A 185 -12.87 9.62 -12.32
CA ILE A 185 -11.70 10.50 -12.20
C ILE A 185 -10.44 9.69 -11.88
N GLN A 186 -10.53 8.77 -10.90
CA GLN A 186 -9.41 7.91 -10.54
C GLN A 186 -9.00 7.00 -11.70
N LEU A 187 -9.98 6.42 -12.41
CA LEU A 187 -9.70 5.59 -13.59
C LEU A 187 -9.07 6.41 -14.72
N LEU A 188 -9.49 7.65 -14.94
CA LEU A 188 -8.84 8.54 -15.90
C LEU A 188 -7.39 8.83 -15.52
N TRP A 189 -7.10 9.10 -14.24
CA TRP A 189 -5.72 9.26 -13.74
C TRP A 189 -4.85 8.03 -14.02
N ILE A 190 -5.39 6.83 -13.80
CA ILE A 190 -4.68 5.57 -14.06
C ILE A 190 -4.37 5.41 -15.56
N LEU A 191 -5.27 5.83 -16.46
CA LEU A 191 -5.21 5.50 -17.89
C LEU A 191 -4.67 6.61 -18.80
N VAL A 192 -4.65 7.85 -18.34
CA VAL A 192 -4.36 9.03 -19.16
C VAL A 192 -3.30 9.89 -18.47
N LYS A 193 -2.33 10.35 -19.25
CA LYS A 193 -1.34 11.35 -18.80
C LYS A 193 -1.97 12.73 -18.71
N PHE A 194 -1.79 13.40 -17.58
CA PHE A 194 -2.26 14.76 -17.33
C PHE A 194 -1.11 15.78 -17.44
N PRO A 195 -1.41 17.04 -17.79
CA PRO A 195 -0.43 18.12 -17.67
C PRO A 195 0.10 18.24 -16.24
N LEU A 196 1.40 18.50 -16.10
CA LEU A 196 2.07 18.62 -14.80
C LEU A 196 1.41 19.67 -13.89
N SER A 197 0.93 20.78 -14.46
CA SER A 197 0.23 21.83 -13.72
C SER A 197 -1.05 21.30 -13.06
N VAL A 198 -1.85 20.51 -13.79
CA VAL A 198 -3.06 19.88 -13.27
C VAL A 198 -2.70 18.91 -12.15
N ALA A 199 -1.71 18.04 -12.38
CA ALA A 199 -1.23 17.07 -11.38
C ALA A 199 -0.79 17.74 -10.06
N LYS A 200 -0.03 18.85 -10.15
CA LYS A 200 0.43 19.58 -8.97
C LYS A 200 -0.70 20.30 -8.24
N VAL A 201 -1.58 21.00 -8.96
CA VAL A 201 -2.69 21.75 -8.36
C VAL A 201 -3.69 20.82 -7.66
N THR A 202 -3.95 19.64 -8.23
CA THR A 202 -4.83 18.65 -7.60
C THR A 202 -4.11 17.77 -6.57
N LEU A 203 -2.81 17.98 -6.34
CA LEU A 203 -1.95 17.12 -5.51
C LEU A 203 -1.82 15.66 -6.00
N TRP A 204 -2.43 15.32 -7.13
CA TRP A 204 -2.30 13.98 -7.73
C TRP A 204 -0.88 13.71 -8.22
N SER A 205 -0.01 14.72 -8.33
CA SER A 205 1.43 14.55 -8.54
C SER A 205 2.10 13.66 -7.50
N TYR A 206 1.51 13.48 -6.32
CA TYR A 206 2.00 12.59 -5.28
C TYR A 206 1.51 11.14 -5.39
N VAL A 207 0.63 10.84 -6.36
CA VAL A 207 -0.13 9.59 -6.49
C VAL A 207 0.36 8.78 -7.69
N PRO A 208 1.27 7.81 -7.48
CA PRO A 208 1.57 6.80 -8.50
C PRO A 208 0.33 6.02 -8.89
N GLU A 209 0.32 5.55 -10.12
CA GLU A 209 -0.83 4.93 -10.76
C GLU A 209 -1.22 3.60 -10.12
N GLU A 210 -0.26 2.84 -9.61
CA GLU A 210 -0.49 1.61 -8.84
C GLU A 210 -1.26 1.92 -7.54
N ARG A 211 -0.91 3.03 -6.87
CA ARG A 211 -1.60 3.49 -5.66
C ARG A 211 -2.97 4.08 -5.99
N ALA A 212 -3.10 4.76 -7.13
CA ALA A 212 -4.39 5.19 -7.65
C ALA A 212 -5.33 3.99 -7.88
N LEU A 213 -4.84 2.88 -8.47
CA LEU A 213 -5.63 1.66 -8.67
C LEU A 213 -6.17 1.10 -7.35
N LEU A 214 -5.35 1.03 -6.31
CA LEU A 214 -5.81 0.58 -5.00
C LEU A 214 -6.94 1.47 -4.45
N SER A 215 -6.78 2.80 -4.55
CA SER A 215 -7.79 3.76 -4.11
C SER A 215 -9.07 3.73 -4.96
N PHE A 216 -8.93 3.48 -6.27
CA PHE A 216 -10.03 3.29 -7.21
C PHE A 216 -10.83 2.04 -6.85
N SER A 217 -10.15 0.91 -6.68
CA SER A 217 -10.79 -0.37 -6.34
C SER A 217 -11.55 -0.25 -5.01
N PHE A 218 -11.00 0.42 -4.00
CA PHE A 218 -11.73 0.67 -2.75
C PHE A 218 -12.97 1.56 -2.96
N THR A 219 -12.86 2.65 -3.72
CA THR A 219 -14.01 3.51 -4.03
C THR A 219 -15.08 2.74 -4.82
N ALA A 220 -14.65 1.88 -5.74
CA ALA A 220 -15.50 1.00 -6.52
C ALA A 220 -16.21 -0.06 -5.64
N VAL A 221 -15.61 -0.52 -4.54
CA VAL A 221 -16.30 -1.36 -3.54
C VAL A 221 -17.47 -0.59 -2.91
N LEU A 222 -17.24 0.64 -2.45
CA LEU A 222 -18.31 1.46 -1.87
C LEU A 222 -19.45 1.69 -2.87
N LEU A 223 -19.10 1.97 -4.13
CA LEU A 223 -20.06 2.08 -5.22
C LEU A 223 -20.80 0.77 -5.48
N SER A 224 -20.11 -0.37 -5.38
CA SER A 224 -20.68 -1.71 -5.56
C SER A 224 -21.70 -2.05 -4.48
N ILE A 225 -21.42 -1.70 -3.22
CA ILE A 225 -22.36 -1.88 -2.11
C ILE A 225 -23.64 -1.08 -2.37
N TRP A 226 -23.51 0.19 -2.75
CA TRP A 226 -24.66 1.01 -3.13
C TRP A 226 -25.43 0.40 -4.32
N PHE A 227 -24.73 -0.08 -5.34
CA PHE A 227 -25.34 -0.65 -6.54
C PHE A 227 -26.11 -1.94 -6.26
N ILE A 228 -25.58 -2.84 -5.42
CA ILE A 228 -26.26 -4.08 -5.02
C ILE A 228 -27.60 -3.74 -4.35
N ALA A 229 -27.61 -2.80 -3.41
CA ALA A 229 -28.83 -2.34 -2.75
C ALA A 229 -29.81 -1.73 -3.77
N TYR A 230 -29.34 -0.81 -4.62
CA TYR A 230 -30.15 -0.16 -5.65
C TYR A 230 -30.81 -1.19 -6.59
N ILE A 231 -30.03 -2.14 -7.12
CA ILE A 231 -30.54 -3.18 -8.03
C ILE A 231 -31.60 -4.03 -7.34
N TRP A 232 -31.44 -4.37 -6.06
CA TRP A 232 -32.40 -5.21 -5.37
C TRP A 232 -33.74 -4.53 -5.07
N GLU A 233 -33.76 -3.21 -4.92
CA GLU A 233 -34.96 -2.42 -4.61
C GLU A 233 -35.74 -1.96 -5.86
N HIS A 234 -35.09 -1.81 -7.01
CA HIS A 234 -35.72 -1.24 -8.22
C HIS A 234 -36.41 -2.27 -9.12
N LYS A 235 -37.05 -1.87 -10.23
CA LYS A 235 -37.64 -2.84 -11.17
C LYS A 235 -36.56 -3.69 -11.86
N ARG A 236 -36.93 -4.91 -12.27
CA ARG A 236 -36.04 -5.79 -13.06
C ARG A 236 -35.66 -5.10 -14.38
N MET A 237 -34.40 -5.28 -14.76
CA MET A 237 -33.89 -4.79 -16.03
C MET A 237 -34.29 -5.73 -17.18
N ASN A 238 -34.23 -5.22 -18.41
CA ASN A 238 -34.44 -6.02 -19.61
C ASN A 238 -33.38 -7.14 -19.70
N LYS A 239 -33.82 -8.39 -19.96
CA LYS A 239 -32.94 -9.56 -20.09
C LYS A 239 -31.87 -9.39 -21.17
N PHE A 240 -32.17 -8.73 -22.28
CA PHE A 240 -31.19 -8.45 -23.34
C PHE A 240 -30.11 -7.46 -22.89
N ALA A 241 -30.49 -6.45 -22.11
CA ALA A 241 -29.51 -5.52 -21.52
C ALA A 241 -28.60 -6.24 -20.53
N ILE A 242 -29.16 -7.11 -19.67
CA ILE A 242 -28.38 -7.94 -18.75
C ILE A 242 -27.40 -8.83 -19.53
N ALA A 243 -27.87 -9.54 -20.55
CA ALA A 243 -27.02 -10.39 -21.39
C ALA A 243 -25.89 -9.61 -22.07
N GLY A 244 -26.19 -8.42 -22.60
CA GLY A 244 -25.18 -7.54 -23.22
C GLY A 244 -24.10 -7.08 -22.23
N ILE A 245 -24.48 -6.74 -20.99
CA ILE A 245 -23.54 -6.31 -19.94
C ILE A 245 -22.64 -7.47 -19.49
N ILE A 246 -23.22 -8.65 -19.32
CA ILE A 246 -22.47 -9.86 -18.95
C ILE A 246 -21.50 -10.22 -20.08
N ALA A 247 -21.95 -10.21 -21.34
CA ALA A 247 -21.10 -10.48 -22.50
C ALA A 247 -19.93 -9.48 -22.57
N LEU A 248 -20.21 -8.17 -22.47
CA LEU A 248 -19.20 -7.11 -22.47
C LEU A 248 -18.14 -7.33 -21.38
N ASN A 249 -18.56 -7.52 -20.13
CA ASN A 249 -17.63 -7.71 -19.01
C ASN A 249 -16.84 -9.01 -19.14
N SER A 250 -17.48 -10.11 -19.56
CA SER A 250 -16.81 -11.40 -19.75
C SER A 250 -15.77 -11.35 -20.87
N SER A 251 -16.06 -10.63 -21.96
CA SER A 251 -15.09 -10.41 -23.04
C SER A 251 -13.88 -9.60 -22.58
N ILE A 252 -14.11 -8.54 -21.78
CA ILE A 252 -13.02 -7.72 -21.22
C ILE A 252 -12.20 -8.53 -20.22
N TYR A 253 -12.84 -9.30 -19.33
CA TYR A 253 -12.15 -10.17 -18.38
C TYR A 253 -11.33 -11.24 -19.11
N PHE A 254 -11.88 -11.87 -20.15
CA PHE A 254 -11.14 -12.83 -20.96
C PHE A 254 -9.92 -12.17 -21.62
N TYR A 255 -10.08 -10.98 -22.18
CA TYR A 255 -8.96 -10.23 -22.75
C TYR A 255 -7.86 -9.97 -21.72
N ALA A 256 -8.22 -9.47 -20.52
CA ALA A 256 -7.27 -9.22 -19.44
C ALA A 256 -6.56 -10.50 -18.98
N LEU A 257 -7.32 -11.57 -18.74
CA LEU A 257 -6.80 -12.87 -18.28
C LEU A 257 -5.90 -13.55 -19.31
N TYR A 258 -6.22 -13.45 -20.61
CA TYR A 258 -5.52 -14.19 -21.66
C TYR A 258 -4.37 -13.40 -22.32
N ARG A 259 -4.49 -12.08 -22.41
CA ARG A 259 -3.50 -11.19 -23.05
C ARG A 259 -2.66 -10.37 -22.07
N GLY A 260 -3.06 -10.28 -20.80
CA GLY A 260 -2.33 -9.61 -19.72
C GLY A 260 -1.33 -10.51 -19.01
N ASN A 261 -0.63 -9.93 -18.03
CA ASN A 261 0.38 -10.62 -17.21
C ASN A 261 -0.25 -11.68 -16.30
N LEU A 262 -1.56 -11.57 -16.02
CA LEU A 262 -2.31 -12.56 -15.24
C LEU A 262 -2.20 -13.99 -15.79
N ARG A 263 -2.02 -14.17 -17.11
CA ARG A 263 -1.83 -15.49 -17.72
C ARG A 263 -0.54 -16.20 -17.28
N LEU A 264 0.46 -15.44 -16.81
CA LEU A 264 1.71 -16.00 -16.30
C LEU A 264 1.51 -16.68 -14.94
N TYR A 265 0.41 -16.34 -14.25
CA TYR A 265 0.08 -16.84 -12.93
C TYR A 265 -1.09 -17.85 -12.93
N LEU A 266 -1.90 -17.84 -13.99
CA LEU A 266 -3.10 -18.68 -14.13
C LEU A 266 -2.95 -19.71 -15.25
N SER A 267 -3.37 -20.93 -14.98
CA SER A 267 -3.61 -21.97 -15.96
C SER A 267 -4.86 -21.69 -16.81
N LYS A 268 -4.95 -22.34 -17.97
CA LYS A 268 -6.13 -22.22 -18.85
C LYS A 268 -7.43 -22.63 -18.16
N VAL A 269 -7.38 -23.67 -17.31
CA VAL A 269 -8.55 -24.15 -16.55
C VAL A 269 -8.99 -23.10 -15.52
N GLU A 270 -8.04 -22.49 -14.80
CA GLU A 270 -8.34 -21.42 -13.85
C GLU A 270 -8.95 -20.19 -14.55
N ILE A 271 -8.44 -19.80 -15.72
CA ILE A 271 -9.02 -18.71 -16.51
C ILE A 271 -10.49 -19.01 -16.87
N VAL A 272 -10.78 -20.22 -17.36
CA VAL A 272 -12.17 -20.64 -17.67
C VAL A 272 -13.04 -20.63 -16.42
N ALA A 273 -12.54 -21.15 -15.29
CA ALA A 273 -13.26 -21.16 -14.02
C ALA A 273 -13.59 -19.74 -13.53
N ILE A 274 -12.62 -18.82 -13.58
CA ILE A 274 -12.81 -17.40 -13.21
C ILE A 274 -13.89 -16.76 -14.07
N LEU A 275 -13.90 -17.02 -15.38
CA LEU A 275 -14.90 -16.47 -16.29
C LEU A 275 -16.30 -17.02 -16.01
N VAL A 276 -16.44 -18.33 -15.82
CA VAL A 276 -17.72 -18.96 -15.48
C VAL A 276 -18.26 -18.42 -14.16
N ILE A 277 -17.42 -18.36 -13.13
CA ILE A 277 -17.81 -17.83 -11.81
C ILE A 277 -18.19 -16.35 -11.92
N SER A 278 -17.41 -15.55 -12.64
CA SER A 278 -17.71 -14.12 -12.86
C SER A 278 -19.06 -13.93 -13.57
N ILE A 279 -19.34 -14.73 -14.60
CA ILE A 279 -20.63 -14.74 -15.30
C ILE A 279 -21.76 -15.09 -14.33
N LEU A 280 -21.61 -16.13 -13.50
CA LEU A 280 -22.62 -16.55 -12.54
C LEU A 280 -22.87 -15.49 -11.47
N VAL A 281 -21.82 -14.83 -10.96
CA VAL A 281 -21.94 -13.72 -9.99
C VAL A 281 -22.67 -12.54 -10.63
N MET A 282 -22.28 -12.11 -11.83
CA MET A 282 -22.95 -11.01 -12.53
C MET A 282 -24.41 -11.33 -12.87
N ALA A 283 -24.69 -12.54 -13.36
CA ALA A 283 -26.03 -13.00 -13.68
C ALA A 283 -26.90 -13.05 -12.42
N SER A 284 -26.43 -13.69 -11.35
CA SER A 284 -27.19 -13.78 -10.09
C SER A 284 -27.45 -12.41 -9.46
N LEU A 285 -26.53 -11.45 -9.57
CA LEU A 285 -26.75 -10.07 -9.17
C LEU A 285 -27.86 -9.40 -9.98
N LEU A 286 -27.69 -9.37 -11.31
CA LEU A 286 -28.55 -8.59 -12.23
C LEU A 286 -29.95 -9.19 -12.41
N PHE A 287 -30.08 -10.53 -12.38
CA PHE A 287 -31.37 -11.23 -12.36
C PHE A 287 -32.00 -11.30 -10.96
N LYS A 288 -31.29 -10.81 -9.94
CA LYS A 288 -31.71 -10.77 -8.53
C LYS A 288 -31.94 -12.15 -7.91
N TRP A 289 -31.12 -13.12 -8.27
CA TRP A 289 -31.05 -14.41 -7.58
C TRP A 289 -30.29 -14.22 -6.26
N LYS A 290 -30.88 -13.47 -5.31
CA LYS A 290 -30.20 -12.93 -4.12
C LYS A 290 -29.48 -14.01 -3.31
N GLY A 291 -30.11 -15.17 -3.11
CA GLY A 291 -29.50 -16.29 -2.40
C GLY A 291 -28.26 -16.82 -3.11
N LEU A 292 -28.35 -17.11 -4.41
CA LEU A 292 -27.22 -17.57 -5.21
C LEU A 292 -26.10 -16.53 -5.27
N PHE A 293 -26.43 -15.25 -5.49
CA PHE A 293 -25.45 -14.16 -5.49
C PHE A 293 -24.71 -14.08 -4.15
N SER A 294 -25.46 -14.10 -3.04
CA SER A 294 -24.87 -13.98 -1.70
C SER A 294 -23.95 -15.16 -1.41
N ILE A 295 -24.39 -16.39 -1.71
CA ILE A 295 -23.58 -17.60 -1.54
C ILE A 295 -22.30 -17.51 -2.37
N LEU A 296 -22.40 -17.23 -3.67
CA LEU A 296 -21.22 -17.15 -4.56
C LEU A 296 -20.26 -16.05 -4.11
N PHE A 297 -20.76 -14.83 -3.89
CA PHE A 297 -19.92 -13.67 -3.63
C PHE A 297 -19.27 -13.74 -2.24
N VAL A 298 -20.01 -14.14 -1.20
CA VAL A 298 -19.44 -14.36 0.15
C VAL A 298 -18.43 -15.49 0.11
N SER A 299 -18.69 -16.59 -0.62
CA SER A 299 -17.74 -17.70 -0.73
C SER A 299 -16.43 -17.24 -1.36
N ILE A 300 -16.46 -16.40 -2.41
CA ILE A 300 -15.24 -15.84 -3.03
C ILE A 300 -14.45 -14.99 -2.02
N ILE A 301 -15.13 -14.10 -1.30
CA ILE A 301 -14.49 -13.23 -0.30
C ILE A 301 -13.87 -14.06 0.83
N LEU A 302 -14.62 -15.01 1.38
CA LEU A 302 -14.14 -15.88 2.44
C LEU A 302 -12.98 -16.73 1.96
N PHE A 303 -13.10 -17.41 0.81
CA PHE A 303 -12.04 -18.27 0.28
C PHE A 303 -10.72 -17.52 0.05
N THR A 304 -10.80 -16.24 -0.32
CA THR A 304 -9.62 -15.38 -0.51
C THR A 304 -8.87 -15.10 0.80
N GLY A 305 -9.59 -14.91 1.91
CA GLY A 305 -9.00 -14.47 3.19
C GLY A 305 -8.96 -15.50 4.31
N LEU A 306 -9.74 -16.59 4.23
CA LEU A 306 -9.97 -17.52 5.33
C LEU A 306 -8.68 -18.23 5.79
N THR A 307 -7.73 -18.44 4.88
CA THR A 307 -6.46 -19.10 5.17
C THR A 307 -5.38 -18.14 5.68
N VAL A 308 -5.66 -16.84 5.69
CA VAL A 308 -4.75 -15.82 6.23
C VAL A 308 -5.07 -15.65 7.72
N ASN A 309 -4.17 -16.08 8.59
CA ASN A 309 -4.29 -15.85 10.03
C ASN A 309 -3.81 -14.42 10.36
N PRO A 310 -4.71 -13.50 10.76
CA PRO A 310 -4.31 -12.12 11.07
C PRO A 310 -3.64 -11.98 12.45
N ILE A 311 -3.66 -13.04 13.28
CA ILE A 311 -3.12 -13.01 14.63
C ILE A 311 -1.70 -13.57 14.61
N VAL A 312 -0.73 -12.67 14.75
CA VAL A 312 0.67 -13.02 15.02
C VAL A 312 0.87 -13.10 16.54
N LYS A 313 1.53 -14.15 17.04
CA LYS A 313 1.77 -14.36 18.47
C LYS A 313 3.25 -14.52 18.77
N GLY A 314 3.77 -13.63 19.61
CA GLY A 314 5.14 -13.68 20.13
C GLY A 314 6.20 -13.36 19.07
N VAL A 315 7.47 -13.50 19.48
CA VAL A 315 8.64 -13.23 18.63
C VAL A 315 9.57 -14.44 18.51
N ALA A 316 9.16 -15.59 19.04
CA ALA A 316 9.91 -16.85 19.01
C ALA A 316 10.40 -17.24 17.60
N PRO A 317 9.61 -17.11 16.50
CA PRO A 317 10.08 -17.44 15.15
C PRO A 317 11.28 -16.61 14.66
N ILE A 318 11.58 -15.50 15.33
CA ILE A 318 12.74 -14.64 15.09
C ILE A 318 13.86 -14.99 16.09
N TYR A 319 13.57 -14.91 17.39
CA TYR A 319 14.60 -15.02 18.43
C TYR A 319 15.11 -16.44 18.70
N GLU A 320 14.30 -17.47 18.46
CA GLU A 320 14.68 -18.87 18.71
C GLU A 320 15.41 -19.51 17.53
N LYS A 321 15.57 -18.79 16.40
CA LYS A 321 16.42 -19.27 15.31
C LYS A 321 17.87 -19.32 15.78
N LYS A 322 18.56 -20.41 15.47
CA LYS A 322 19.98 -20.61 15.84
C LYS A 322 20.88 -19.46 15.40
N ILE A 323 20.68 -18.93 14.19
CA ILE A 323 21.42 -17.76 13.72
C ILE A 323 21.13 -16.50 14.54
N GLY A 324 19.87 -16.30 14.98
CA GLY A 324 19.50 -15.20 15.87
C GLY A 324 20.16 -15.31 17.24
N GLN A 325 20.22 -16.52 17.80
CA GLN A 325 20.97 -16.80 19.03
C GLN A 325 22.47 -16.52 18.85
N ALA A 326 23.07 -16.95 17.74
CA ALA A 326 24.48 -16.69 17.44
C ALA A 326 24.77 -15.18 17.30
N ILE A 327 23.92 -14.43 16.59
CA ILE A 327 24.03 -12.95 16.49
C ILE A 327 23.97 -12.32 17.88
N THR A 328 23.02 -12.75 18.71
CA THR A 328 22.85 -12.23 20.08
C THR A 328 24.08 -12.50 20.93
N GLU A 329 24.59 -13.74 20.94
CA GLU A 329 25.80 -14.12 21.68
C GLU A 329 27.04 -13.35 21.22
N ILE A 330 27.19 -13.12 19.92
CA ILE A 330 28.32 -12.33 19.38
C ILE A 330 28.20 -10.87 19.83
N ASN A 331 27.00 -10.28 19.75
CA ASN A 331 26.75 -8.90 20.17
C ASN A 331 26.95 -8.71 21.68
N GLU A 332 26.56 -9.68 22.50
CA GLU A 332 26.80 -9.65 23.95
C GLU A 332 28.29 -9.69 24.29
N ARG A 333 29.10 -10.44 23.52
CA ARG A 333 30.55 -10.54 23.73
C ARG A 333 31.31 -9.35 23.17
N ASN A 334 30.83 -8.76 22.08
CA ASN A 334 31.46 -7.63 21.41
C ASN A 334 30.38 -6.64 20.92
N PRO A 335 29.87 -5.78 21.82
CA PRO A 335 28.79 -4.86 21.51
C PRO A 335 29.23 -3.71 20.60
N ASP A 336 28.24 -3.00 20.05
CA ASP A 336 28.40 -1.77 19.28
C ASP A 336 29.29 -1.89 18.02
N GLN A 337 29.49 -3.11 17.53
CA GLN A 337 30.20 -3.37 16.29
C GLN A 337 29.29 -3.17 15.08
N LEU A 338 29.88 -2.83 13.93
CA LEU A 338 29.13 -2.64 12.69
C LEU A 338 28.95 -3.95 11.93
N TRP A 339 27.69 -4.27 11.61
CA TRP A 339 27.30 -5.47 10.89
C TRP A 339 26.80 -5.16 9.48
N VAL A 340 26.98 -6.10 8.56
CA VAL A 340 26.33 -6.10 7.25
C VAL A 340 25.70 -7.46 6.98
N GLY A 341 24.54 -7.47 6.31
CA GLY A 341 23.83 -8.71 6.01
C GLY A 341 23.31 -8.76 4.59
N GLU A 342 23.61 -9.84 3.88
CA GLU A 342 23.08 -10.11 2.55
C GLU A 342 21.58 -10.47 2.56
N ARG A 343 20.93 -10.41 1.40
CA ARG A 343 19.53 -10.81 1.18
C ARG A 343 18.57 -10.10 2.12
N MET A 344 17.86 -10.82 3.00
CA MET A 344 16.89 -10.26 3.95
C MET A 344 17.52 -9.92 5.31
N MET A 345 18.82 -10.15 5.48
CA MET A 345 19.50 -9.91 6.76
C MET A 345 19.58 -8.42 7.10
N TYR A 346 19.50 -7.51 6.12
CA TYR A 346 19.41 -6.06 6.37
C TYR A 346 18.23 -5.66 7.27
N SER A 347 17.12 -6.42 7.26
CA SER A 347 15.98 -6.19 8.16
C SER A 347 15.98 -7.09 9.39
N TYR A 348 16.68 -8.22 9.32
CA TYR A 348 16.73 -9.20 10.40
C TYR A 348 17.73 -8.82 11.48
N LEU A 349 18.92 -8.34 11.11
CA LEU A 349 19.98 -7.95 12.04
C LEU A 349 19.51 -6.86 13.04
N PRO A 350 18.86 -5.75 12.62
CA PRO A 350 18.41 -4.72 13.56
C PRO A 350 17.42 -5.23 14.61
N MET A 351 16.71 -6.34 14.36
CA MET A 351 15.79 -6.94 15.34
C MET A 351 16.51 -7.45 16.60
N PHE A 352 17.82 -7.71 16.51
CA PHE A 352 18.67 -8.14 17.64
C PHE A 352 19.44 -6.98 18.26
N GLY A 353 19.14 -5.73 17.87
CA GLY A 353 19.78 -4.53 18.42
C GLY A 353 21.23 -4.33 17.99
N VAL A 354 21.71 -5.05 16.96
CA VAL A 354 23.06 -4.83 16.42
C VAL A 354 23.10 -3.58 15.53
N HIS A 355 24.22 -2.88 15.51
CA HIS A 355 24.42 -1.73 14.63
C HIS A 355 24.68 -2.21 13.20
N THR A 356 23.90 -1.75 12.22
CA THR A 356 23.97 -2.26 10.84
C THR A 356 24.33 -1.18 9.83
N PHE A 357 25.17 -1.55 8.86
CA PHE A 357 25.51 -0.74 7.72
C PHE A 357 24.35 -0.64 6.73
N ASN A 358 23.71 -1.76 6.43
CA ASN A 358 22.59 -1.84 5.51
C ASN A 358 21.27 -2.11 6.25
N GLY A 359 20.16 -1.68 5.64
CA GLY A 359 18.88 -1.58 6.33
C GLY A 359 17.79 -0.93 5.47
N VAL A 360 16.61 -0.74 6.07
CA VAL A 360 15.64 0.24 5.55
C VAL A 360 16.04 1.60 6.08
N SER A 361 16.48 2.48 5.20
CA SER A 361 16.85 3.85 5.55
C SER A 361 15.77 4.83 5.12
N PHE A 362 15.18 5.51 6.10
CA PHE A 362 14.18 6.55 5.82
C PHE A 362 14.82 7.84 5.31
N THR A 363 16.01 8.16 5.82
CA THR A 363 16.81 9.34 5.45
C THR A 363 18.22 8.89 5.10
N PRO A 364 18.77 9.31 3.95
CA PRO A 364 20.08 8.84 3.53
C PRO A 364 21.20 9.31 4.47
N ASP A 365 22.06 8.39 4.90
CA ASP A 365 23.27 8.73 5.66
C ASP A 365 24.37 9.22 4.70
N LEU A 366 24.31 10.50 4.36
CA LEU A 366 25.27 11.12 3.46
C LEU A 366 26.70 11.16 4.03
N THR A 367 26.90 10.93 5.33
CA THR A 367 28.24 10.87 5.91
C THR A 367 28.87 9.52 5.63
N MET A 368 28.12 8.44 5.84
CA MET A 368 28.55 7.09 5.50
C MET A 368 28.80 6.95 3.99
N TRP A 369 27.89 7.44 3.13
CA TRP A 369 28.04 7.28 1.68
C TRP A 369 29.24 8.04 1.09
N LYS A 370 29.76 9.08 1.77
CA LYS A 370 31.00 9.77 1.35
C LYS A 370 32.24 8.89 1.47
N VAL A 371 32.20 7.82 2.27
CA VAL A 371 33.33 6.87 2.39
C VAL A 371 33.50 6.11 1.07
N LEU A 372 32.39 5.71 0.44
CA LEU A 372 32.37 4.99 -0.83
C LEU A 372 32.36 5.92 -2.05
N ASP A 373 31.66 7.05 -1.97
CA ASP A 373 31.54 8.03 -3.06
C ASP A 373 31.97 9.44 -2.61
N PRO A 374 33.28 9.69 -2.39
CA PRO A 374 33.78 10.99 -1.92
C PRO A 374 33.45 12.16 -2.86
N GLU A 375 33.41 11.89 -4.17
CA GLU A 375 33.13 12.90 -5.21
C GLU A 375 31.63 13.05 -5.52
N ARG A 376 30.75 12.30 -4.84
CA ARG A 376 29.29 12.31 -5.01
C ARG A 376 28.79 11.97 -6.42
N LYS A 377 29.54 11.17 -7.18
CA LYS A 377 29.18 10.78 -8.55
C LYS A 377 27.92 9.90 -8.59
N GLN A 378 27.67 9.16 -7.52
CA GLN A 378 26.57 8.20 -7.38
C GLN A 378 25.50 8.67 -6.39
N GLU A 379 25.50 9.95 -5.98
CA GLU A 379 24.50 10.53 -5.07
C GLU A 379 23.06 10.26 -5.52
N LYS A 380 22.83 10.20 -6.84
CA LYS A 380 21.51 9.87 -7.38
C LYS A 380 20.99 8.50 -6.97
N ILE A 381 21.86 7.56 -6.58
CA ILE A 381 21.49 6.23 -6.12
C ILE A 381 21.13 6.28 -4.64
N TYR A 382 22.00 6.78 -3.77
CA TYR A 382 21.80 6.70 -2.32
C TYR A 382 21.01 7.86 -1.70
N ASN A 383 20.81 9.01 -2.37
CA ASN A 383 20.02 10.12 -1.84
C ASN A 383 18.50 9.87 -1.95
N ARG A 384 18.00 8.89 -1.18
CA ARG A 384 16.59 8.46 -1.15
C ARG A 384 16.26 7.67 0.12
N TYR A 385 14.97 7.57 0.40
CA TYR A 385 14.45 6.41 1.15
C TYR A 385 14.84 5.13 0.39
N ALA A 386 15.46 4.17 1.07
CA ALA A 386 15.88 2.92 0.42
C ALA A 386 15.86 1.69 1.33
N HIS A 387 15.48 0.58 0.72
CA HIS A 387 15.94 -0.76 1.08
C HIS A 387 17.37 -0.91 0.54
N ILE A 388 18.36 -0.85 1.44
CA ILE A 388 19.77 -0.97 1.10
C ILE A 388 20.14 -2.45 1.18
N HIS A 389 20.30 -3.09 0.03
CA HIS A 389 20.81 -4.45 -0.06
C HIS A 389 22.33 -4.42 -0.09
N ALA A 390 22.99 -5.41 0.50
CA ALA A 390 24.43 -5.58 0.40
C ALA A 390 24.74 -6.94 -0.24
N GLU A 391 25.80 -6.98 -1.05
CA GLU A 391 26.42 -8.18 -1.58
C GLU A 391 27.92 -8.11 -1.28
N ILE A 392 28.48 -9.18 -0.71
CA ILE A 392 29.91 -9.24 -0.37
C ILE A 392 30.65 -9.87 -1.54
N THR A 393 31.31 -9.04 -2.35
CA THR A 393 31.87 -9.43 -3.65
C THR A 393 32.74 -8.32 -4.26
N ASP A 394 33.63 -8.70 -5.17
CA ASP A 394 34.47 -7.77 -5.95
C ASP A 394 33.81 -7.32 -7.27
N ASP A 395 32.55 -7.72 -7.47
CA ASP A 395 31.79 -7.43 -8.70
C ASP A 395 31.45 -5.94 -8.81
N LYS A 396 31.44 -5.44 -10.04
CA LYS A 396 31.03 -4.07 -10.37
C LYS A 396 29.70 -4.08 -11.14
N PRO A 397 28.88 -3.02 -11.06
CA PRO A 397 29.12 -1.76 -10.35
C PRO A 397 28.94 -1.88 -8.83
N GLU A 398 29.67 -1.03 -8.10
CA GLU A 398 29.66 -0.96 -6.62
C GLU A 398 28.29 -0.52 -6.06
N LEU A 399 27.60 0.39 -6.75
CA LEU A 399 26.24 0.80 -6.41
C LEU A 399 25.35 0.65 -7.63
N GLU A 400 24.21 -0.01 -7.45
CA GLU A 400 23.22 -0.25 -8.50
C GLU A 400 21.80 -0.01 -7.98
N LEU A 401 21.08 0.89 -8.64
CA LEU A 401 19.67 1.15 -8.34
C LEU A 401 18.80 0.02 -8.88
N LEU A 402 18.11 -0.70 -7.98
CA LEU A 402 17.23 -1.81 -8.34
C LEU A 402 15.82 -1.32 -8.64
N ASN A 403 15.31 -0.46 -7.75
CA ASN A 403 13.96 0.12 -7.79
C ASN A 403 14.00 1.56 -7.29
N PRO A 404 12.92 2.36 -7.46
CA PRO A 404 12.87 3.72 -6.91
C PRO A 404 13.16 3.80 -5.40
N ASP A 405 12.89 2.74 -4.64
CA ASP A 405 13.07 2.62 -3.20
C ASP A 405 14.05 1.51 -2.78
N ALA A 406 14.87 0.98 -3.70
CA ALA A 406 15.84 -0.06 -3.36
C ALA A 406 17.10 0.02 -4.23
N PHE A 407 18.25 -0.22 -3.62
CA PHE A 407 19.51 -0.37 -4.34
C PHE A 407 20.39 -1.42 -3.67
N VAL A 408 21.35 -1.94 -4.42
CA VAL A 408 22.38 -2.84 -3.90
C VAL A 408 23.73 -2.12 -3.85
N VAL A 409 24.46 -2.35 -2.77
CA VAL A 409 25.86 -2.00 -2.62
C VAL A 409 26.71 -3.27 -2.58
N ARG A 410 27.68 -3.35 -3.47
CA ARG A 410 28.64 -4.46 -3.57
C ARG A 410 29.91 -4.05 -2.85
N LEU A 411 30.23 -4.76 -1.77
CA LEU A 411 31.34 -4.43 -0.88
C LEU A 411 32.47 -5.43 -1.08
N ASP A 412 33.62 -4.93 -1.51
CA ASP A 412 34.86 -5.67 -1.49
C ASP A 412 35.54 -5.60 -0.12
N SER A 413 36.64 -6.35 0.04
CA SER A 413 37.38 -6.41 1.31
C SER A 413 37.92 -5.06 1.76
N GLU A 414 38.38 -4.20 0.84
CA GLU A 414 38.91 -2.90 1.20
C GLU A 414 37.79 -1.93 1.60
N ASP A 415 36.61 -2.04 1.00
CA ASP A 415 35.43 -1.26 1.38
C ASP A 415 34.92 -1.67 2.78
N ILE A 416 34.89 -2.98 3.07
CA ILE A 416 34.59 -3.52 4.41
C ILE A 416 35.51 -2.87 5.46
N LYS A 417 36.81 -2.79 5.17
CA LYS A 417 37.81 -2.16 6.05
C LYS A 417 37.62 -0.65 6.18
N LYS A 418 37.45 0.07 5.06
CA LYS A 418 37.27 1.53 5.04
C LYS A 418 36.03 1.97 5.82
N ILE A 419 34.93 1.24 5.68
CA ILE A 419 33.67 1.52 6.39
C ILE A 419 33.78 1.15 7.87
N GLY A 420 34.64 0.18 8.22
CA GLY A 420 34.76 -0.32 9.58
C GLY A 420 33.74 -1.42 9.89
N ILE A 421 33.36 -2.24 8.90
CA ILE A 421 32.46 -3.39 9.10
C ILE A 421 33.24 -4.50 9.81
N ASN A 422 32.69 -5.03 10.91
CA ASN A 422 33.34 -6.07 11.71
C ASN A 422 32.71 -7.44 11.53
N TYR A 423 31.40 -7.50 11.28
CA TYR A 423 30.66 -8.75 11.15
C TYR A 423 29.82 -8.79 9.88
N LEU A 424 29.82 -9.95 9.22
CA LEU A 424 29.15 -10.15 7.95
C LEU A 424 28.27 -11.39 8.01
N VAL A 425 27.02 -11.26 7.56
CA VAL A 425 26.14 -12.40 7.32
C VAL A 425 25.97 -12.62 5.82
N THR A 426 26.50 -13.74 5.31
CA THR A 426 26.54 -14.08 3.88
C THR A 426 25.86 -15.41 3.58
N TYR A 427 25.54 -15.64 2.31
CA TYR A 427 24.95 -16.91 1.82
C TYR A 427 25.87 -17.70 0.90
N LYS A 428 27.14 -17.35 0.90
CA LYS A 428 28.26 -18.02 0.23
C LYS A 428 29.49 -17.93 1.13
N GLU A 429 30.43 -18.85 0.91
CA GLU A 429 31.76 -18.69 1.49
C GLU A 429 32.46 -17.48 0.84
N ILE A 430 33.24 -16.75 1.65
CA ILE A 430 33.93 -15.51 1.24
C ILE A 430 35.44 -15.58 1.53
N ASP A 431 35.96 -16.77 1.78
CA ASP A 431 37.37 -17.01 2.08
C ASP A 431 38.30 -16.65 0.91
N ASP A 432 37.75 -16.60 -0.31
CA ASP A 432 38.41 -16.20 -1.55
C ASP A 432 38.58 -14.68 -1.69
N LEU A 433 37.74 -13.88 -1.01
CA LEU A 433 37.81 -12.41 -1.03
C LEU A 433 38.92 -11.85 -0.12
N LYS A 434 39.63 -12.69 0.64
CA LYS A 434 40.70 -12.24 1.54
C LYS A 434 41.79 -11.47 0.79
N THR A 435 42.30 -10.42 1.43
CA THR A 435 43.47 -9.66 0.93
C THR A 435 44.62 -9.77 1.92
N ASP A 436 45.77 -9.17 1.58
CA ASP A 436 46.89 -9.08 2.52
C ASP A 436 46.54 -8.29 3.79
N THR A 437 45.49 -7.47 3.74
CA THR A 437 45.12 -6.57 4.84
C THR A 437 43.78 -6.89 5.50
N VAL A 438 42.99 -7.81 4.93
CA VAL A 438 41.67 -8.21 5.42
C VAL A 438 41.51 -9.72 5.37
N ARG A 439 41.17 -10.31 6.52
CA ARG A 439 40.84 -11.73 6.66
C ARG A 439 39.42 -11.91 7.21
N PHE A 440 38.75 -12.99 6.82
CA PHE A 440 37.42 -13.37 7.31
C PHE A 440 37.50 -14.62 8.19
N ASP A 441 37.21 -14.47 9.48
CA ASP A 441 37.14 -15.59 10.42
C ASP A 441 35.69 -16.08 10.52
N LYS A 442 35.42 -17.30 10.05
CA LYS A 442 34.09 -17.94 10.13
C LYS A 442 33.72 -18.21 11.59
N LEU A 443 32.63 -17.60 12.06
CA LEU A 443 32.12 -17.76 13.43
C LEU A 443 30.93 -18.71 13.51
N TYR A 444 30.16 -18.82 12.43
CA TYR A 444 28.95 -19.64 12.37
C TYR A 444 28.63 -20.04 10.93
N GLY A 445 27.94 -21.17 10.78
CA GLY A 445 27.34 -21.61 9.52
C GLY A 445 28.08 -22.74 8.77
N PRO A 446 27.47 -23.27 7.70
CA PRO A 446 26.17 -22.86 7.20
C PRO A 446 25.04 -23.27 8.15
N ASP A 447 24.02 -22.43 8.29
CA ASP A 447 22.76 -22.85 8.89
C ASP A 447 21.86 -23.57 7.88
N LYS A 448 20.64 -23.93 8.30
CA LYS A 448 19.67 -24.63 7.43
C LYS A 448 19.22 -23.80 6.23
N ASP A 449 19.31 -22.47 6.32
CA ASP A 449 18.92 -21.52 5.28
C ASP A 449 20.16 -21.09 4.43
N GLY A 450 21.33 -21.68 4.70
CA GLY A 450 22.58 -21.45 3.99
C GLY A 450 23.38 -20.22 4.44
N ALA A 451 23.05 -19.63 5.59
CA ALA A 451 23.70 -18.43 6.09
C ALA A 451 24.96 -18.74 6.90
N TYR A 452 25.97 -17.87 6.78
CA TYR A 452 27.22 -17.87 7.52
C TYR A 452 27.39 -16.56 8.28
N ILE A 453 28.11 -16.59 9.40
CA ILE A 453 28.59 -15.37 10.07
C ILE A 453 30.12 -15.35 10.03
N TYR A 454 30.69 -14.26 9.53
CA TYR A 454 32.12 -14.01 9.51
C TYR A 454 32.47 -12.79 10.36
N LYS A 455 33.68 -12.79 10.92
CA LYS A 455 34.33 -11.62 11.50
C LYS A 455 35.43 -11.14 10.55
N ALA A 456 35.40 -9.86 10.16
CA ALA A 456 36.51 -9.23 9.46
C ALA A 456 37.63 -8.86 10.43
N VAL A 457 38.89 -9.08 10.03
CA VAL A 457 40.10 -8.80 10.80
C VAL A 457 41.05 -7.97 9.95
N TYR A 458 41.41 -6.77 10.40
CA TYR A 458 42.27 -5.81 9.70
C TYR A 458 42.95 -4.79 10.63
#